data_AF-A0A7J7NRT7-F1
#
_entry.id   AF-A0A7J7NRT7-F1
#
_cell.length_a   1.000
_cell.length_b   1.000
_cell.length_c   1.000
_cell.angle_alpha   90.00
_cell.angle_beta   90.00
_cell.angle_gamma   90.00
#
_symmetry.space_group_name_H-M   'P 1'
#
loop_
_entity.id
_entity.type
_entity.pdbx_description
1 polymer ?
#
loop_
_entity_poly.entity_id
_entity_poly.type
_entity_poly.pdbx_seq_one_letter_code
_entity_poly.pdbx_strand_id
1 'polypeptide(L)'
;MIYAKFHTKSEDKIKYHKSSSVWLGIKFVEPITKPFIGWIIGNGKKIDFWRNTWATSIPLREYIDLPNHLWKLCTTKVNYFINPDGWNFPTDISLSWLWV
;
A
#
# COMPACT_ATOMS: atom_id res chain seq x y z
N MET A 1 -14.00 -3.74 6.45
CA MET A 1 -13.96 -2.37 7.02
C MET A 1 -13.60 -2.49 8.50
N ILE A 2 -12.30 -2.36 8.85
CA ILE A 2 -11.85 -2.56 10.24
C ILE A 2 -12.03 -1.23 10.98
N TYR A 3 -13.15 -1.06 11.69
CA TYR A 3 -13.26 -0.04 12.71
C TYR A 3 -12.66 -0.59 14.00
N ALA A 4 -11.36 -0.44 14.19
CA ALA A 4 -10.78 -0.61 15.52
C ALA A 4 -11.33 0.51 16.41
N LYS A 5 -12.37 0.20 17.21
CA LYS A 5 -12.88 1.10 18.24
C LYS A 5 -11.82 1.15 19.34
N PHE A 6 -11.11 2.27 19.45
CA PHE A 6 -10.11 2.46 20.50
C PHE A 6 -10.81 2.82 21.81
N HIS A 7 -10.68 1.94 22.81
CA HIS A 7 -11.14 2.15 24.18
C HIS A 7 -9.98 2.63 25.06
N THR A 8 -10.27 3.31 26.17
CA THR A 8 -9.28 3.60 27.21
C THR A 8 -8.93 2.31 27.97
N LYS A 9 -7.90 2.35 28.82
CA LYS A 9 -7.59 1.23 29.74
C LYS A 9 -8.74 0.90 30.69
N SER A 10 -9.67 1.83 30.87
CA SER A 10 -10.88 1.69 31.68
C SER A 10 -12.12 1.33 30.84
N GLU A 11 -11.92 0.87 29.61
CA GLU A 11 -12.97 0.45 28.65
C GLU A 11 -13.91 1.56 28.13
N ASP A 12 -13.68 2.82 28.50
CA ASP A 12 -14.45 3.95 27.96
C ASP A 12 -14.11 4.24 26.50
N LYS A 13 -15.12 4.66 25.72
CA LYS A 13 -14.90 5.18 24.36
C LYS A 13 -14.05 6.46 24.42
N ILE A 14 -12.98 6.52 23.64
CA ILE A 14 -12.13 7.71 23.54
C ILE A 14 -12.94 8.84 22.89
N LYS A 15 -13.22 9.91 23.64
CA LYS A 15 -14.06 11.04 23.21
C LYS A 15 -13.29 12.18 22.54
N TYR A 16 -11.97 12.22 22.64
CA TYR A 16 -11.13 13.26 22.05
C TYR A 16 -10.49 12.81 20.73
N HIS A 17 -10.29 13.76 19.81
CA HIS A 17 -9.51 13.52 18.61
C HIS A 17 -8.05 13.25 19.02
N LYS A 18 -7.54 12.04 18.76
CA LYS A 18 -6.11 11.74 18.91
C LYS A 18 -5.36 12.45 17.78
N SER A 19 -5.00 13.71 17.97
CA SER A 19 -4.02 14.37 17.10
C SER A 19 -2.66 13.71 17.35
N SER A 20 -2.15 13.00 16.34
CA SER A 20 -0.80 12.45 16.39
C SER A 20 0.19 13.57 16.08
N SER A 21 0.94 14.03 17.09
CA SER A 21 2.07 14.94 16.89
C SER A 21 3.14 14.33 15.99
N VAL A 22 3.24 12.99 15.98
CA VAL A 22 4.12 12.23 15.08
C VAL A 22 3.75 12.46 13.62
N TRP A 23 2.46 12.50 13.28
CA TRP A 23 2.02 12.71 11.89
C TRP A 23 2.36 14.11 11.38
N LEU A 24 2.28 15.12 12.25
CA LEU A 24 2.72 16.48 11.92
C LEU A 24 4.23 16.55 11.66
N GLY A 25 5.03 15.88 12.51
CA GLY A 25 6.48 15.76 12.29
C GLY A 25 6.82 15.03 10.99
N ILE A 26 6.13 13.94 10.68
CA ILE A 26 6.32 13.21 9.41
C ILE A 26 5.95 14.09 8.22
N LYS A 27 4.82 14.81 8.24
CA LYS A 27 4.45 15.74 7.16
C LYS A 27 5.48 16.83 6.93
N PHE A 28 6.07 17.35 8.00
CA PHE A 28 7.13 18.37 7.90
C PHE A 28 8.37 17.83 7.18
N VAL A 29 8.73 16.56 7.43
CA VAL A 29 9.93 15.91 6.89
C VAL A 29 9.67 15.17 5.58
N GLU A 30 8.40 14.91 5.22
CA GLU A 30 7.99 14.21 3.98
C GLU A 30 8.65 14.77 2.72
N PRO A 31 8.58 16.07 2.39
CA PRO A 31 9.14 16.56 1.12
C PRO A 31 10.65 16.36 1.02
N ILE A 32 11.35 16.31 2.16
CA ILE A 32 12.80 16.11 2.24
C ILE A 32 13.13 14.62 2.13
N THR A 33 12.35 13.76 2.77
CA THR A 33 12.66 12.31 2.87
C THR A 33 12.05 11.48 1.76
N LYS A 34 10.94 11.91 1.16
CA LYS A 34 10.21 11.18 0.11
C LYS A 34 11.08 10.75 -1.08
N PRO A 35 12.03 11.57 -1.59
CA PRO A 35 12.94 11.13 -2.66
C PRO A 35 13.88 10.00 -2.25
N PHE A 36 14.12 9.83 -0.94
CA PHE A 36 15.03 8.83 -0.37
C PHE A 36 14.30 7.63 0.25
N ILE A 37 12.96 7.67 0.30
CA ILE A 37 12.14 6.55 0.74
C ILE A 37 11.83 5.69 -0.48
N GLY A 38 12.40 4.49 -0.52
CA GLY A 38 12.17 3.51 -1.57
C GLY A 38 11.97 2.11 -1.00
N TRP A 39 11.25 1.27 -1.72
CA TRP A 39 11.19 -0.14 -1.42
C TRP A 39 12.44 -0.82 -1.98
N ILE A 40 13.33 -1.33 -1.13
CA ILE A 40 14.46 -2.16 -1.59
C ILE A 40 13.94 -3.56 -1.87
N ILE A 41 13.33 -3.74 -3.04
CA ILE A 41 12.78 -5.03 -3.51
C ILE A 41 13.85 -5.79 -4.30
N GLY A 42 15.09 -5.88 -3.79
CA GLY A 42 16.20 -6.53 -4.50
C GLY A 42 16.18 -6.28 -6.02
N ASN A 43 16.01 -7.34 -6.83
CA ASN A 43 15.79 -7.24 -8.28
C ASN A 43 14.35 -7.59 -8.72
N GLY A 44 13.39 -7.71 -7.80
CA GLY A 44 11.97 -7.98 -8.09
C GLY A 44 11.63 -9.34 -8.72
N LYS A 45 12.61 -10.20 -9.05
CA LYS A 45 12.40 -11.44 -9.84
C LYS A 45 11.69 -12.55 -9.06
N LYS A 46 11.78 -12.53 -7.73
CA LYS A 46 11.23 -13.58 -6.86
C LYS A 46 9.85 -13.25 -6.30
N ILE A 47 9.48 -11.97 -6.29
CA ILE A 47 8.27 -11.48 -5.61
C ILE A 47 7.12 -11.44 -6.61
N ASP A 48 6.05 -12.17 -6.30
CA ASP A 48 4.79 -12.15 -7.04
C ASP A 48 4.00 -10.89 -6.66
N PHE A 49 3.64 -10.08 -7.66
CA PHE A 49 3.00 -8.80 -7.42
C PHE A 49 1.63 -8.93 -6.73
N TRP A 50 0.87 -9.97 -7.05
CA TRP A 50 -0.52 -10.13 -6.62
C TRP A 50 -0.66 -10.94 -5.34
N ARG A 51 0.20 -11.95 -5.16
CA ARG A 51 0.05 -12.99 -4.12
C ARG A 51 0.96 -12.77 -2.92
N ASN A 52 2.04 -12.02 -3.05
CA ASN A 52 2.85 -11.66 -1.90
C ASN A 52 2.20 -10.50 -1.14
N THR A 53 2.36 -10.55 0.18
CA THR A 53 1.97 -9.46 1.08
C THR A 53 2.95 -8.30 0.93
N TRP A 54 2.40 -7.09 0.84
CA TRP A 54 3.15 -5.83 0.73
C TRP A 54 3.28 -5.16 2.11
N ALA A 55 3.03 -3.85 2.18
CA ALA A 55 2.98 -3.08 3.43
C ALA A 55 1.79 -3.46 4.35
N THR A 56 0.84 -4.22 3.82
CA THR A 56 -0.41 -4.62 4.48
C THR A 56 -0.28 -5.99 5.14
N SER A 57 -1.32 -6.46 5.83
CA SER A 57 -1.37 -7.82 6.38
C SER A 57 -1.80 -8.89 5.37
N ILE A 58 -2.46 -8.47 4.28
CA ILE A 58 -3.01 -9.36 3.25
C ILE A 58 -2.48 -8.97 1.86
N PRO A 59 -2.39 -9.91 0.91
CA PRO A 59 -1.90 -9.65 -0.45
C PRO A 59 -2.89 -8.85 -1.31
N LEU A 60 -2.41 -8.24 -2.39
CA LEU A 60 -3.24 -7.42 -3.29
C LEU A 60 -4.45 -8.16 -3.86
N ARG A 61 -4.32 -9.48 -4.10
CA ARG A 61 -5.43 -10.32 -4.57
C ARG A 61 -6.66 -10.36 -3.66
N GLU A 62 -6.51 -10.03 -2.39
CA GLU A 62 -7.64 -10.02 -1.43
C GLU A 62 -8.36 -8.67 -1.42
N TYR A 63 -7.77 -7.62 -2.00
CA TYR A 63 -8.38 -6.30 -2.11
C TYR A 63 -9.18 -6.12 -3.40
N ILE A 64 -8.95 -6.95 -4.42
CA ILE A 64 -9.56 -6.82 -5.74
C ILE A 64 -10.57 -7.95 -5.93
N ASP A 65 -11.81 -7.56 -6.24
CA ASP A 65 -12.87 -8.52 -6.57
C ASP A 65 -12.73 -8.99 -8.02
N LEU A 66 -11.89 -10.02 -8.20
CA LEU A 66 -11.66 -10.66 -9.49
C LEU A 66 -12.07 -12.14 -9.43
N PRO A 67 -12.81 -12.64 -10.44
CA PRO A 67 -13.16 -14.05 -10.53
C PRO A 67 -11.94 -14.98 -10.40
N ASN A 68 -12.10 -16.06 -9.62
CA ASN A 68 -11.02 -17.02 -9.31
C ASN A 68 -10.30 -17.59 -10.54
N HIS A 69 -10.98 -17.73 -11.67
CA HIS A 69 -10.37 -18.22 -12.90
C HIS A 69 -9.37 -17.22 -13.51
N LEU A 70 -9.57 -15.90 -13.29
CA LEU A 70 -8.69 -14.85 -13.79
C LEU A 70 -7.42 -14.69 -12.94
N TRP A 71 -7.45 -15.06 -11.65
CA TRP A 71 -6.25 -15.08 -10.80
C TRP A 71 -5.14 -16.01 -11.30
N LYS A 72 -5.48 -16.96 -12.19
CA LYS A 72 -4.49 -17.80 -12.88
C LYS A 72 -3.65 -17.02 -13.88
N LEU A 73 -4.18 -15.93 -14.43
CA LEU A 73 -3.49 -15.05 -15.38
C LEU A 73 -2.56 -14.05 -14.66
N CYS A 74 -2.91 -13.68 -13.43
CA CYS A 74 -2.15 -12.78 -12.57
C CYS A 74 -0.89 -13.46 -11.98
N THR A 75 0.16 -13.62 -12.79
CA THR A 75 1.43 -14.28 -12.40
C THR A 75 2.65 -13.36 -12.47
N THR A 76 2.42 -12.06 -12.68
CA THR A 76 3.47 -11.08 -12.90
C THR A 76 4.36 -10.90 -11.69
N LYS A 77 5.67 -10.81 -11.95
CA LYS A 77 6.69 -10.49 -10.93
C LYS A 77 6.85 -8.99 -10.82
N VAL A 78 7.32 -8.55 -9.66
CA VAL A 78 7.47 -7.12 -9.37
C VAL A 78 8.45 -6.43 -10.33
N ASN A 79 9.48 -7.13 -10.82
CA ASN A 79 10.41 -6.57 -11.79
C ASN A 79 9.79 -6.18 -13.13
N TYR A 80 8.58 -6.63 -13.46
CA TYR A 80 7.85 -6.17 -14.64
C TYR A 80 7.31 -4.75 -14.47
N PHE A 81 7.18 -4.29 -13.23
CA PHE A 81 6.63 -2.98 -12.89
C PHE A 81 7.69 -2.01 -12.36
N ILE A 82 8.96 -2.41 -12.28
CA ILE A 82 10.04 -1.56 -11.76
C ILE A 82 11.12 -1.39 -12.81
N ASN A 83 11.37 -0.14 -13.15
CA ASN A 83 12.48 0.33 -13.97
C ASN A 83 13.49 1.10 -13.09
N PRO A 84 14.71 1.38 -13.58
CA PRO A 84 15.69 2.19 -12.86
C PRO A 84 15.16 3.55 -12.39
N ASP A 85 14.23 4.14 -13.16
CA ASP A 85 13.64 5.46 -12.88
C ASP A 85 12.34 5.39 -12.04
N GLY A 86 11.96 4.20 -11.57
CA GLY A 86 10.82 4.00 -10.67
C GLY A 86 9.80 2.98 -11.16
N TRP A 87 8.56 3.11 -10.68
CA TRP A 87 7.48 2.19 -11.03
C TRP A 87 6.90 2.50 -12.41
N ASN A 88 6.75 1.47 -13.24
CA ASN A 88 6.14 1.54 -14.55
C ASN A 88 4.86 0.71 -14.55
N PHE A 89 3.72 1.39 -14.37
CA PHE A 89 2.40 0.77 -14.51
C PHE A 89 1.86 1.05 -15.91
N PRO A 90 1.17 0.09 -16.54
CA PRO A 90 0.41 0.36 -17.77
C PRO A 90 -0.50 1.58 -17.58
N THR A 91 -0.50 2.48 -18.54
CA THR A 91 -1.29 3.73 -18.51
C THR A 91 -2.78 3.47 -18.32
N ASP A 92 -3.27 2.32 -18.78
CA ASP A 92 -4.67 1.88 -18.60
C ASP A 92 -5.06 1.66 -17.13
N ILE A 93 -4.09 1.37 -16.24
CA ILE A 93 -4.29 1.25 -14.79
C ILE A 93 -4.25 2.63 -14.11
N SER A 94 -3.58 3.62 -14.73
CA SER A 94 -3.39 4.95 -14.14
C SER A 94 -4.64 5.85 -14.18
N LEU A 95 -5.64 5.53 -15.00
CA LEU A 95 -6.81 6.39 -15.23
C LEU A 95 -7.93 6.27 -14.18
N SER A 96 -7.85 5.33 -13.22
CA SER A 96 -8.89 5.18 -12.18
C SER A 96 -8.72 6.09 -10.95
N TRP A 97 -7.60 6.81 -10.84
CA TRP A 97 -7.26 7.62 -9.66
C TRP A 97 -7.61 9.12 -9.79
N LEU A 98 -8.17 9.55 -10.91
CA LEU A 98 -8.57 10.95 -11.15
C LEU A 98 -10.03 11.27 -10.76
N TRP A 99 -10.73 10.36 -10.09
CA TRP A 99 -12.09 10.59 -9.57
C TRP A 99 -12.26 10.14 -8.11
N VAL A 100 -11.43 10.65 -7.18
CA VAL A 100 -11.77 10.80 -5.74
C VAL A 100 -11.03 12.01 -5.17
#